data_AF-A0AA39EZ58-F1
#
_entry.id   AF-A0AA39EZ58-F1
#
_cell.length_a   1.000
_cell.length_b   1.000
_cell.length_c   1.000
_cell.angle_alpha   90.00
_cell.angle_beta   90.00
_cell.angle_gamma   90.00
#
_symmetry.space_group_name_H-M   'P 1'
#
loop_
_entity.id
_entity.type
_entity.pdbx_description
1 polymer ?
#
loop_
_entity_poly.entity_id
_entity_poly.type
_entity_poly.pdbx_seq_one_letter_code
_entity_poly.pdbx_strand_id
1 'polypeptide(L)'
;MMTPTHCLNLSNNAMVDIENNSFTRLAQLTSLDISYNNITHLPALNTMNGREFWLDISGTNTLWCHDVYQYINKTGEKQIVFNRENETVCSASKTWHWFNTTEQVPLKQVRYLSLLQTECPKGENWQCQCSFGRLDIVEGKPPTLAVNVDCSGIQLSELPDRLPRNTIALNVSYNNITVLDELRTNPCYQDIREFYADYNSISSINKLEGSKFLDNYALLSLRHNKIKSLPTYILTPNAYDKNYVGSKLVKLGGNELHCDCNTAKYLKVWLQTRILDSDEVLCENVKEKVVDLEPSKMCVYPGDWTDYIYYIIGAEVLLLMSLVAKVSYDYWIFKTAGYLPWPANKMPKLPCDWLCET
;
A
#
# COMPACT_ATOMS: atom_id res chain seq x y z
N MET A 1 46.22 -7.50 42.06
CA MET A 1 47.15 -6.81 41.13
C MET A 1 46.41 -6.61 39.82
N MET A 2 46.22 -5.36 39.38
CA MET A 2 45.70 -5.07 38.03
C MET A 2 46.84 -5.26 37.03
N THR A 3 46.58 -5.97 35.93
CA THR A 3 47.57 -6.30 34.90
C THR A 3 47.86 -5.09 34.00
N PRO A 4 49.11 -4.87 33.56
CA PRO A 4 49.51 -3.72 32.73
C PRO A 4 49.19 -3.88 31.24
N THR A 5 48.38 -4.87 30.84
CA THR A 5 48.09 -5.15 29.44
C THR A 5 47.25 -4.03 28.82
N HIS A 6 47.77 -3.39 27.77
CA HIS A 6 47.09 -2.33 27.02
C HIS A 6 46.47 -2.83 25.71
N CYS A 7 47.15 -3.75 25.03
CA CYS A 7 46.70 -4.35 23.78
C CYS A 7 46.66 -5.87 23.91
N LEU A 8 45.58 -6.49 23.43
CA LEU A 8 45.40 -7.93 23.43
C LEU A 8 44.96 -8.37 22.03
N ASN A 9 45.75 -9.23 21.39
CA ASN A 9 45.42 -9.84 20.10
C ASN A 9 45.14 -11.32 20.28
N LEU A 10 43.92 -11.73 19.94
CA LEU A 10 43.43 -13.10 19.94
C LEU A 10 42.85 -13.46 18.55
N SER A 11 43.23 -12.75 17.50
CA SER A 11 42.74 -13.01 16.14
C SER A 11 43.15 -14.39 15.62
N ASN A 12 42.36 -14.97 14.70
CA ASN A 12 42.69 -16.21 13.99
C ASN A 12 42.92 -17.45 14.89
N ASN A 13 42.17 -17.58 15.98
CA ASN A 13 42.32 -18.69 16.94
C ASN A 13 41.16 -19.70 16.92
N ALA A 14 40.21 -19.56 16.00
CA ALA A 14 39.00 -20.38 15.93
C ALA A 14 38.22 -20.47 17.26
N MET A 15 38.31 -19.43 18.10
CA MET A 15 37.62 -19.38 19.39
C MET A 15 36.10 -19.41 19.17
N VAL A 16 35.41 -20.21 19.97
CA VAL A 16 33.94 -20.39 19.88
C VAL A 16 33.22 -19.62 21.00
N ASP A 17 33.89 -19.42 22.13
CA ASP A 17 33.32 -18.72 23.27
C ASP A 17 34.42 -17.95 24.02
N ILE A 18 34.04 -16.85 24.63
CA ILE A 18 34.85 -16.08 25.58
C ILE A 18 33.96 -15.81 26.78
N GLU A 19 34.31 -16.39 27.93
CA GLU A 19 33.53 -16.19 29.15
C GLU A 19 33.40 -14.69 29.46
N ASN A 20 32.17 -14.25 29.75
CA ASN A 20 31.81 -12.83 29.82
C ASN A 20 32.76 -12.00 30.71
N ASN A 21 33.25 -12.56 31.82
CA ASN A 21 34.09 -11.85 32.78
C ASN A 21 35.60 -11.95 32.53
N SER A 22 36.04 -12.61 31.45
CA SER A 22 37.46 -12.94 31.18
C SER A 22 38.38 -11.71 31.18
N PHE A 23 37.87 -10.55 30.75
CA PHE A 23 38.67 -9.33 30.59
C PHE A 23 38.41 -8.27 31.67
N THR A 24 37.56 -8.55 32.66
CA THR A 24 37.17 -7.57 33.69
C THR A 24 38.34 -7.05 34.52
N ARG A 25 39.40 -7.87 34.70
CA ARG A 25 40.61 -7.50 35.45
C ARG A 25 41.64 -6.73 34.63
N LEU A 26 41.48 -6.67 33.30
CA LEU A 26 42.36 -5.96 32.38
C LEU A 26 42.01 -4.47 32.33
N ALA A 27 42.09 -3.77 33.46
CA ALA A 27 41.66 -2.37 33.58
C ALA A 27 42.42 -1.38 32.67
N GLN A 28 43.62 -1.72 32.20
CA GLN A 28 44.39 -0.87 31.29
C GLN A 28 44.19 -1.21 29.81
N LEU A 29 43.37 -2.21 29.48
CA LEU A 29 43.15 -2.62 28.09
C LEU A 29 42.46 -1.51 27.30
N THR A 30 43.05 -1.12 26.17
CA THR A 30 42.54 -0.10 25.24
C THR A 30 42.38 -0.64 23.83
N SER A 31 42.95 -1.80 23.52
CA SER A 31 42.81 -2.44 22.22
C SER A 31 42.59 -3.94 22.38
N LEU A 32 41.54 -4.46 21.73
CA LEU A 32 41.21 -5.86 21.67
C LEU A 32 40.98 -6.27 20.22
N ASP A 33 41.75 -7.24 19.74
CA ASP A 33 41.54 -7.87 18.44
C ASP A 33 41.06 -9.30 18.64
N ILE A 34 39.81 -9.57 18.28
CA ILE A 34 39.16 -10.89 18.29
C ILE A 34 38.68 -11.26 16.88
N SER A 35 39.27 -10.66 15.85
CA SER A 35 38.93 -10.90 14.44
C SER A 35 39.19 -12.35 14.00
N TYR A 36 38.46 -12.80 12.98
CA TYR A 36 38.58 -14.16 12.42
C TYR A 36 38.47 -15.27 13.48
N ASN A 37 37.48 -15.15 14.36
CA ASN A 37 37.08 -16.22 15.29
C ASN A 37 35.64 -16.67 14.99
N ASN A 38 35.13 -17.62 15.78
CA ASN A 38 33.80 -18.19 15.63
C ASN A 38 32.88 -17.88 16.84
N ILE A 39 33.19 -16.81 17.57
CA ILE A 39 32.46 -16.41 18.78
C ILE A 39 31.08 -15.84 18.42
N THR A 40 30.08 -16.15 19.25
CA THR A 40 28.71 -15.67 19.05
C THR A 40 28.38 -14.44 19.89
N HIS A 41 29.05 -14.26 21.03
CA HIS A 41 28.79 -13.18 21.99
C HIS A 41 30.05 -12.36 22.28
N LEU A 42 29.86 -11.06 22.52
CA LEU A 42 30.94 -10.19 22.97
C LEU A 42 31.12 -10.29 24.50
N PRO A 43 32.35 -10.48 24.99
CA PRO A 43 32.62 -10.47 26.42
C PRO A 43 32.49 -9.05 26.99
N ALA A 44 32.31 -8.93 28.32
CA ALA A 44 32.24 -7.65 29.01
C ALA A 44 33.52 -6.83 28.79
N LEU A 45 33.38 -5.75 28.00
CA LEU A 45 34.45 -4.79 27.78
C LEU A 45 34.43 -3.74 28.89
N ASN A 46 35.58 -3.53 29.54
CA ASN A 46 35.75 -2.46 30.52
C ASN A 46 35.97 -1.12 29.81
N THR A 47 34.91 -0.59 29.18
CA THR A 47 34.92 0.72 28.53
C THR A 47 34.76 1.81 29.60
N MET A 48 35.84 2.52 29.91
CA MET A 48 35.79 3.67 30.81
C MET A 48 35.35 4.93 30.05
N ASN A 49 34.46 5.72 30.64
CA ASN A 49 34.03 7.00 30.07
C ASN A 49 35.25 7.90 29.78
N GLY A 50 35.37 8.36 28.53
CA GLY A 50 36.42 9.30 28.10
C GLY A 50 37.71 8.68 27.58
N ARG A 51 37.80 7.36 27.41
CA ARG A 51 38.92 6.67 26.78
C ARG A 51 38.45 5.93 25.51
N GLU A 52 39.15 6.13 24.40
CA GLU A 52 38.91 5.37 23.17
C GLU A 52 39.33 3.90 23.37
N PHE A 53 38.44 2.99 23.01
CA PHE A 53 38.67 1.56 23.02
C PHE A 53 38.62 1.02 21.59
N TRP A 54 39.71 0.45 21.11
CA TRP A 54 39.84 -0.10 19.77
C TRP A 54 39.43 -1.57 19.76
N LEU A 55 38.43 -1.92 18.95
CA LEU A 55 37.91 -3.27 18.85
C LEU A 55 37.95 -3.75 17.39
N ASP A 56 38.63 -4.86 17.12
CA ASP A 56 38.54 -5.56 15.84
C ASP A 56 37.75 -6.86 16.01
N ILE A 57 36.61 -6.93 15.33
CA ILE A 57 35.69 -8.08 15.27
C ILE A 57 35.44 -8.54 13.82
N SER A 58 36.21 -8.02 12.87
CA SER A 58 36.05 -8.39 11.45
C SER A 58 36.33 -9.88 11.21
N GLY A 59 35.64 -10.49 10.25
CA GLY A 59 35.75 -11.93 9.99
C GLY A 59 35.11 -12.84 11.05
N THR A 60 34.66 -12.29 12.19
CA THR A 60 33.91 -13.00 13.24
C THR A 60 32.42 -12.91 12.95
N ASN A 61 32.00 -13.51 11.84
CA ASN A 61 30.68 -13.29 11.25
C ASN A 61 29.53 -13.97 12.02
N THR A 62 29.82 -14.81 13.01
CA THR A 62 28.84 -15.49 13.87
C THR A 62 28.36 -14.64 15.06
N LEU A 63 28.98 -13.49 15.29
CA LEU A 63 28.67 -12.60 16.39
C LEU A 63 27.27 -11.99 16.27
N TRP A 64 26.45 -12.03 17.31
CA TRP A 64 25.08 -11.49 17.27
C TRP A 64 25.06 -9.96 17.15
N CYS A 65 24.30 -9.43 16.19
CA CYS A 65 24.13 -7.98 16.00
C CYS A 65 23.53 -7.28 17.22
N HIS A 66 22.69 -7.98 17.99
CA HIS A 66 22.11 -7.48 19.23
C HIS A 66 23.20 -7.08 20.24
N ASP A 67 24.21 -7.93 20.43
CA ASP A 67 25.29 -7.68 21.38
C ASP A 67 26.15 -6.50 20.92
N VAL A 68 26.50 -6.47 19.63
CA VAL A 68 27.24 -5.36 19.02
C VAL A 68 26.50 -4.03 19.22
N TYR A 69 25.17 -4.03 18.99
CA TYR A 69 24.33 -2.86 19.21
C TYR A 69 24.33 -2.40 20.67
N GLN A 70 24.26 -3.32 21.65
CA GLN A 70 24.31 -2.94 23.07
C GLN A 70 25.59 -2.16 23.40
N TYR A 71 26.73 -2.58 22.87
CA TYR A 71 28.00 -1.87 23.09
C TYR A 71 28.04 -0.50 22.39
N ILE A 72 27.51 -0.41 21.17
CA ILE A 72 27.40 0.88 20.45
C ILE A 72 26.48 1.85 21.22
N ASN A 73 25.33 1.38 21.68
CA ASN A 73 24.32 2.22 22.34
C ASN A 73 24.75 2.65 23.76
N LYS A 74 25.38 1.76 24.53
CA LYS A 74 25.82 2.03 25.91
C LYS A 74 26.89 3.12 26.01
N THR A 75 27.67 3.29 24.96
CA THR A 75 28.91 4.07 25.02
C THR A 75 28.76 5.52 24.52
N GLY A 76 27.62 5.90 23.94
CA GLY A 76 27.51 7.19 23.24
C GLY A 76 28.45 7.26 22.03
N GLU A 77 28.52 8.40 21.34
CA GLU A 77 29.14 8.49 20.00
C GLU A 77 30.64 8.13 19.91
N LYS A 78 31.40 7.99 21.02
CA LYS A 78 32.88 7.86 20.97
C LYS A 78 33.55 7.07 22.11
N GLN A 79 33.14 5.83 22.42
CA GLN A 79 34.00 4.97 23.27
C GLN A 79 34.55 3.74 22.57
N ILE A 80 33.89 3.19 21.54
CA ILE A 80 34.41 2.06 20.78
C ILE A 80 34.70 2.48 19.34
N VAL A 81 35.94 2.27 18.91
CA VAL A 81 36.40 2.48 17.54
C VAL A 81 36.64 1.12 16.90
N PHE A 82 35.95 0.85 15.79
CA PHE A 82 36.09 -0.41 15.06
C PHE A 82 37.16 -0.28 13.97
N ASN A 83 38.22 -1.10 14.02
CA ASN A 83 39.36 -0.98 13.09
C ASN A 83 38.98 -1.20 11.62
N ARG A 84 38.10 -2.17 11.35
CA ARG A 84 37.70 -2.62 10.00
C ARG A 84 36.18 -2.57 9.82
N GLU A 85 35.58 -1.41 10.12
CA GLU A 85 34.13 -1.23 10.15
C GLU A 85 33.43 -1.63 8.83
N ASN A 86 34.01 -1.28 7.68
CA ASN A 86 33.41 -1.56 6.36
C ASN A 86 33.37 -3.06 6.01
N GLU A 87 34.25 -3.86 6.60
CA GLU A 87 34.35 -5.31 6.37
C GLU A 87 33.63 -6.11 7.48
N THR A 88 33.23 -5.43 8.56
CA THR A 88 32.63 -6.08 9.71
C THR A 88 31.15 -6.33 9.48
N VAL A 89 30.74 -7.57 9.67
CA VAL A 89 29.33 -8.00 9.68
C VAL A 89 29.02 -8.70 10.99
N CYS A 90 27.74 -8.73 11.34
CA CYS A 90 27.22 -9.50 12.46
C CYS A 90 26.05 -10.35 11.99
N SER A 91 25.70 -11.37 12.78
CA SER A 91 24.59 -12.27 12.55
C SER A 91 23.29 -11.74 13.17
N ALA A 92 22.23 -11.72 12.39
CA ALA A 92 20.87 -11.42 12.88
C ALA A 92 19.89 -12.53 12.45
N SER A 93 18.99 -12.90 13.36
CA SER A 93 18.00 -13.97 13.13
C SER A 93 16.91 -13.48 12.17
N LYS A 94 16.57 -14.33 11.20
CA LYS A 94 15.41 -14.18 10.33
C LYS A 94 14.19 -14.79 11.03
N THR A 95 13.31 -13.97 11.57
CA THR A 95 12.01 -14.46 12.07
C THR A 95 11.05 -14.67 10.90
N TRP A 96 11.07 -15.85 10.29
CA TRP A 96 9.99 -16.36 9.44
C TRP A 96 9.47 -17.68 10.03
N HIS A 97 8.14 -17.82 10.10
CA HIS A 97 7.42 -18.74 11.00
C HIS A 97 7.71 -20.26 10.88
N TRP A 98 8.61 -20.72 10.02
CA TRP A 98 8.89 -22.16 9.86
C TRP A 98 10.38 -22.55 9.63
N PHE A 99 11.33 -21.62 9.66
CA PHE A 99 12.78 -21.89 9.74
C PHE A 99 13.55 -20.67 10.27
N ASN A 100 14.58 -20.91 11.07
CA ASN A 100 15.47 -19.85 11.58
C ASN A 100 16.76 -19.85 10.76
N THR A 101 16.96 -18.83 9.93
CA THR A 101 18.24 -18.61 9.23
C THR A 101 18.89 -17.34 9.76
N THR A 102 20.21 -17.30 9.77
CA THR A 102 20.98 -16.12 10.12
C THR A 102 21.39 -15.37 8.87
N GLU A 103 21.17 -14.06 8.84
CA GLU A 103 21.68 -13.18 7.80
C GLU A 103 22.82 -12.32 8.33
N GLN A 104 23.77 -12.01 7.45
CA GLN A 104 24.88 -11.12 7.78
C GLN A 104 24.47 -9.66 7.55
N VAL A 105 24.56 -8.86 8.62
CA VAL A 105 24.22 -7.43 8.61
C VAL A 105 25.51 -6.62 8.74
N PRO A 106 25.78 -5.68 7.82
CA PRO A 106 26.94 -4.80 7.93
C PRO A 106 26.94 -3.96 9.20
N LEU A 107 28.09 -3.78 9.83
CA LEU A 107 28.24 -2.99 11.07
C LEU A 107 27.73 -1.56 10.90
N LYS A 108 27.86 -0.98 9.71
CA LYS A 108 27.31 0.34 9.36
C LYS A 108 25.80 0.43 9.57
N GLN A 109 25.05 -0.64 9.31
CA GLN A 109 23.61 -0.71 9.60
C GLN A 109 23.35 -0.76 11.11
N VAL A 110 24.19 -1.48 11.87
CA VAL A 110 24.08 -1.55 13.34
C VAL A 110 24.40 -0.20 14.00
N ARG A 111 25.39 0.54 13.49
CA ARG A 111 25.70 1.90 13.95
C ARG A 111 24.60 2.90 13.61
N TYR A 112 23.95 2.72 12.47
CA TYR A 112 22.77 3.53 12.16
C TYR A 112 21.71 3.40 13.25
N LEU A 113 21.63 2.26 13.93
CA LEU A 113 20.64 2.03 14.96
C LEU A 113 20.75 2.97 16.16
N SER A 114 21.97 3.37 16.54
CA SER A 114 22.16 4.34 17.63
C SER A 114 21.81 5.77 17.23
N LEU A 115 21.77 6.06 15.92
CA LEU A 115 21.44 7.38 15.38
C LEU A 115 19.95 7.53 15.06
N LEU A 116 19.19 6.43 14.97
CA LEU A 116 17.80 6.47 14.51
C LEU A 116 16.94 7.47 15.29
N GLN A 117 17.07 7.52 16.62
CA GLN A 117 16.23 8.40 17.42
C GLN A 117 16.52 9.89 17.18
N THR A 118 17.74 10.24 16.73
CA THR A 118 18.10 11.63 16.41
C THR A 118 17.57 12.05 15.04
N GLU A 119 17.48 11.11 14.10
CA GLU A 119 16.88 11.30 12.77
C GLU A 119 15.36 11.13 12.74
N CYS A 120 14.76 10.66 13.83
CA CYS A 120 13.32 10.45 13.91
C CYS A 120 12.54 11.76 13.75
N PRO A 121 11.41 11.78 13.01
CA PRO A 121 10.69 13.02 12.72
C PRO A 121 10.22 13.71 13.99
N LYS A 122 10.44 15.02 14.06
CA LYS A 122 10.05 15.85 15.20
C LYS A 122 9.76 17.28 14.75
N GLY A 123 8.81 17.92 15.41
CA GLY A 123 8.54 19.35 15.33
C GLY A 123 8.94 20.06 16.62
N GLU A 124 8.41 21.27 16.84
CA GLU A 124 8.69 22.03 18.06
C GLU A 124 8.12 21.36 19.32
N ASN A 125 6.91 20.79 19.22
CA ASN A 125 6.15 20.25 20.36
C ASN A 125 5.76 18.77 20.20
N TRP A 126 6.28 18.09 19.18
CA TRP A 126 5.95 16.69 18.91
C TRP A 126 7.18 15.94 18.41
N GLN A 127 7.24 14.65 18.70
CA GLN A 127 8.29 13.76 18.24
C GLN A 127 7.69 12.39 17.99
N CYS A 128 7.98 11.82 16.83
CA CYS A 128 7.60 10.46 16.51
C CYS A 128 8.51 9.47 17.23
N GLN A 129 8.04 8.23 17.35
CA GLN A 129 8.82 7.12 17.85
C GLN A 129 9.33 6.28 16.67
N CYS A 130 10.64 6.09 16.60
CA CYS A 130 11.25 5.28 15.56
C CYS A 130 11.80 4.00 16.18
N SER A 131 11.54 2.88 15.54
CA SER A 131 12.02 1.57 15.98
C SER A 131 12.45 0.73 14.79
N PHE A 132 13.27 -0.28 15.04
CA PHE A 132 13.61 -1.25 14.01
C PHE A 132 12.53 -2.32 13.93
N GLY A 133 12.10 -2.59 12.71
CA GLY A 133 11.24 -3.72 12.39
C GLY A 133 12.06 -4.97 12.08
N ARG A 134 11.60 -5.70 11.07
CA ARG A 134 12.29 -6.89 10.54
C ARG A 134 13.50 -6.53 9.68
N LEU A 135 14.35 -7.51 9.39
CA LEU A 135 15.32 -7.41 8.31
C LEU A 135 14.59 -7.28 6.97
N ASP A 136 14.95 -6.26 6.19
CA ASP A 136 14.55 -6.13 4.79
C ASP A 136 15.62 -6.77 3.90
N ILE A 137 15.18 -7.76 3.12
CA ILE A 137 16.05 -8.55 2.26
C ILE A 137 15.56 -8.37 0.84
N VAL A 138 16.33 -7.64 0.05
CA VAL A 138 16.06 -7.39 -1.36
C VAL A 138 17.11 -8.12 -2.18
N GLU A 139 16.67 -8.87 -3.18
CA GLU A 139 17.57 -9.61 -4.06
C GLU A 139 18.63 -8.68 -4.69
N GLY A 140 19.90 -9.07 -4.60
CA GLY A 140 21.03 -8.27 -5.09
C GLY A 140 21.43 -7.08 -4.22
N LYS A 141 20.81 -6.86 -3.06
CA LYS A 141 21.21 -5.82 -2.09
C LYS A 141 21.61 -6.44 -0.74
N PRO A 142 22.53 -5.80 0.01
CA PRO A 142 22.85 -6.25 1.36
C PRO A 142 21.61 -6.13 2.28
N PRO A 143 21.40 -7.05 3.23
CA PRO A 143 20.32 -6.96 4.20
C PRO A 143 20.38 -5.63 4.97
N THR A 144 19.23 -4.97 5.08
CA THR A 144 19.08 -3.73 5.84
C THR A 144 18.09 -3.92 6.97
N LEU A 145 18.24 -3.13 8.04
CA LEU A 145 17.26 -3.12 9.12
C LEU A 145 16.14 -2.17 8.73
N ALA A 146 14.92 -2.70 8.60
CA ALA A 146 13.75 -1.89 8.29
C ALA A 146 13.44 -0.97 9.48
N VAL A 147 13.02 0.25 9.17
CA VAL A 147 12.61 1.24 10.16
C VAL A 147 11.09 1.38 10.14
N ASN A 148 10.51 1.35 11.34
CA ASN A 148 9.12 1.63 11.61
C ASN A 148 9.04 2.99 12.31
N VAL A 149 8.26 3.91 11.74
CA VAL A 149 8.03 5.25 12.28
C VAL A 149 6.60 5.34 12.78
N ASP A 150 6.42 5.57 14.08
CA ASP A 150 5.13 5.79 14.72
C ASP A 150 4.97 7.26 15.12
N CYS A 151 4.09 7.93 14.39
CA CYS A 151 3.64 9.30 14.55
C CYS A 151 2.14 9.32 14.90
N SER A 152 1.61 8.31 15.56
CA SER A 152 0.18 8.25 15.90
C SER A 152 -0.18 9.10 17.12
N GLY A 153 -1.36 9.70 17.12
CA GLY A 153 -1.90 10.41 18.29
C GLY A 153 -1.18 11.72 18.68
N ILE A 154 -0.35 12.27 17.80
CA ILE A 154 0.48 13.46 18.06
C ILE A 154 -0.07 14.75 17.42
N GLN A 155 -1.34 14.73 17.01
CA GLN A 155 -2.08 15.89 16.48
C GLN A 155 -1.50 16.51 15.19
N LEU A 156 -0.88 15.68 14.34
CA LEU A 156 -0.36 16.14 13.04
C LEU A 156 -1.48 16.62 12.12
N SER A 157 -1.25 17.74 11.44
CA SER A 157 -2.10 18.22 10.33
C SER A 157 -1.61 17.77 8.96
N GLU A 158 -0.32 17.42 8.86
CA GLU A 158 0.35 17.03 7.62
C GLU A 158 1.33 15.89 7.86
N LEU A 159 1.75 15.24 6.78
CA LEU A 159 2.73 14.17 6.82
C LEU A 159 4.14 14.76 7.08
N PRO A 160 5.03 14.08 7.82
CA PRO A 160 6.37 14.60 8.10
C PRO A 160 7.22 14.79 6.83
N ASP A 161 7.88 15.94 6.69
CA ASP A 161 8.74 16.26 5.52
C ASP A 161 9.92 15.30 5.33
N ARG A 162 10.42 14.73 6.42
CA ARG A 162 11.59 13.85 6.43
C ARG A 162 11.27 12.58 7.18
N LEU A 163 11.72 11.46 6.63
CA LEU A 163 11.70 10.16 7.27
C LEU A 163 13.13 9.61 7.38
N PRO A 164 13.43 8.79 8.40
CA PRO A 164 14.69 8.05 8.48
C PRO A 164 14.90 7.17 7.24
N ARG A 165 16.15 6.82 6.98
CA ARG A 165 16.49 5.89 5.88
C ARG A 165 15.94 4.51 6.20
N ASN A 166 15.64 3.73 5.16
CA ASN A 166 15.06 2.40 5.25
C ASN A 166 13.70 2.37 5.99
N THR A 167 12.94 3.47 5.98
CA THR A 167 11.57 3.48 6.52
C THR A 167 10.66 2.63 5.63
N ILE A 168 10.15 1.52 6.18
CA ILE A 168 9.26 0.59 5.48
C ILE A 168 7.81 0.72 5.99
N ALA A 169 7.65 1.06 7.28
CA ALA A 169 6.34 1.23 7.90
C ALA A 169 6.20 2.64 8.51
N LEU A 170 5.09 3.32 8.19
CA LEU A 170 4.74 4.61 8.74
C LEU A 170 3.31 4.57 9.31
N ASN A 171 3.19 4.89 10.59
CA ASN A 171 1.91 5.04 11.27
C ASN A 171 1.66 6.51 11.63
N VAL A 172 0.63 7.11 11.04
CA VAL A 172 0.17 8.48 11.30
C VAL A 172 -1.31 8.47 11.75
N SER A 173 -1.77 7.38 12.35
CA SER A 173 -3.16 7.23 12.79
C SER A 173 -3.52 8.17 13.94
N TYR A 174 -4.81 8.45 14.16
CA TYR A 174 -5.29 9.34 15.23
C TYR A 174 -4.71 10.75 15.18
N ASN A 175 -4.68 11.33 13.98
CA ASN A 175 -4.22 12.69 13.72
C ASN A 175 -5.30 13.50 12.99
N ASN A 176 -4.95 14.67 12.48
CA ASN A 176 -5.85 15.56 11.75
C ASN A 176 -5.41 15.76 10.29
N ILE A 177 -4.80 14.74 9.68
CA ILE A 177 -4.30 14.76 8.30
C ILE A 177 -5.48 14.75 7.32
N THR A 178 -5.39 15.57 6.28
CA THR A 178 -6.44 15.69 5.25
C THR A 178 -5.96 15.30 3.84
N VAL A 179 -4.66 15.37 3.57
CA VAL A 179 -4.07 15.19 2.24
C VAL A 179 -2.86 14.25 2.31
N LEU A 180 -2.65 13.45 1.26
CA LEU A 180 -1.63 12.41 1.16
C LEU A 180 -0.58 12.71 0.06
N ASP A 181 -0.32 13.98 -0.23
CA ASP A 181 0.52 14.39 -1.37
C ASP A 181 1.97 13.91 -1.25
N GLU A 182 2.53 13.88 -0.03
CA GLU A 182 3.91 13.46 0.25
C GLU A 182 4.21 12.04 -0.27
N LEU A 183 3.24 11.12 -0.24
CA LEU A 183 3.41 9.76 -0.78
C LEU A 183 3.75 9.75 -2.28
N ARG A 184 3.37 10.82 -3.00
CA ARG A 184 3.67 11.01 -4.43
C ARG A 184 4.85 11.93 -4.68
N THR A 185 4.95 13.03 -3.94
CA THR A 185 5.91 14.11 -4.22
C THR A 185 7.25 13.94 -3.52
N ASN A 186 7.28 13.26 -2.38
CA ASN A 186 8.46 13.21 -1.52
C ASN A 186 9.27 11.91 -1.73
N PRO A 187 10.54 12.02 -2.13
CA PRO A 187 11.41 10.85 -2.32
C PRO A 187 11.58 9.97 -1.07
N CYS A 188 11.44 10.53 0.14
CA CYS A 188 11.56 9.77 1.39
C CYS A 188 10.46 8.72 1.58
N TYR A 189 9.34 8.83 0.86
CA TYR A 189 8.19 7.94 0.98
C TYR A 189 8.21 6.77 -0.02
N GLN A 190 9.21 6.72 -0.93
CA GLN A 190 9.24 5.77 -2.04
C GLN A 190 9.38 4.30 -1.61
N ASP A 191 10.05 4.05 -0.49
CA ASP A 191 10.32 2.71 0.02
C ASP A 191 9.27 2.21 1.04
N ILE A 192 8.29 3.05 1.39
CA ILE A 192 7.23 2.68 2.33
C ILE A 192 6.38 1.57 1.71
N ARG A 193 6.13 0.52 2.50
CA ARG A 193 5.28 -0.61 2.13
C ARG A 193 4.06 -0.73 3.04
N GLU A 194 4.14 -0.24 4.27
CA GLU A 194 3.04 -0.30 5.23
C GLU A 194 2.68 1.11 5.68
N PHE A 195 1.49 1.58 5.32
CA PHE A 195 1.02 2.92 5.67
C PHE A 195 -0.30 2.84 6.43
N TYR A 196 -0.29 3.37 7.66
CA TYR A 196 -1.44 3.44 8.54
C TYR A 196 -1.81 4.91 8.76
N ALA A 197 -2.99 5.32 8.32
CA ALA A 197 -3.54 6.66 8.55
C ALA A 197 -5.00 6.58 9.00
N ASP A 198 -5.28 5.65 9.91
CA ASP A 198 -6.62 5.47 10.48
C ASP A 198 -6.99 6.67 11.34
N TYR A 199 -8.29 6.95 11.51
CA TYR A 199 -8.78 8.04 12.38
C TYR A 199 -8.14 9.40 12.05
N ASN A 200 -8.28 9.81 10.79
CA ASN A 200 -7.84 11.11 10.28
C ASN A 200 -9.03 11.82 9.58
N SER A 201 -8.78 12.90 8.85
CA SER A 201 -9.79 13.66 8.10
C SER A 201 -9.56 13.58 6.58
N ILE A 202 -9.01 12.47 6.08
CA ILE A 202 -8.71 12.28 4.65
C ILE A 202 -10.01 12.10 3.87
N SER A 203 -10.21 12.91 2.82
CA SER A 203 -11.45 12.92 2.02
C SER A 203 -11.34 12.24 0.65
N SER A 204 -10.12 12.03 0.15
CA SER A 204 -9.87 11.44 -1.16
C SER A 204 -8.51 10.75 -1.21
N ILE A 205 -8.43 9.66 -1.97
CA ILE A 205 -7.19 8.91 -2.25
C ILE A 205 -6.59 9.24 -3.62
N ASN A 206 -7.15 10.18 -4.38
CA ASN A 206 -6.72 10.48 -5.75
C ASN A 206 -5.25 10.91 -5.82
N LYS A 207 -4.74 11.52 -4.74
CA LYS A 207 -3.35 11.96 -4.65
C LYS A 207 -2.33 10.83 -4.61
N LEU A 208 -2.78 9.61 -4.32
CA LEU A 208 -1.95 8.42 -4.41
C LEU A 208 -1.70 8.02 -5.87
N GLU A 209 -2.50 8.48 -6.83
CA GLU A 209 -2.34 8.15 -8.25
C GLU A 209 -0.94 8.54 -8.75
N GLY A 210 -0.22 7.58 -9.32
CA GLY A 210 1.15 7.75 -9.79
C GLY A 210 2.21 7.82 -8.68
N SER A 211 1.85 7.57 -7.42
CA SER A 211 2.84 7.44 -6.34
C SER A 211 3.62 6.12 -6.44
N LYS A 212 4.89 6.15 -6.04
CA LYS A 212 5.74 4.95 -5.94
C LYS A 212 5.27 3.97 -4.85
N PHE A 213 4.56 4.48 -3.85
CA PHE A 213 3.92 3.66 -2.83
C PHE A 213 2.98 2.60 -3.45
N LEU A 214 2.18 2.96 -4.45
CA LEU A 214 1.23 2.03 -5.08
C LEU A 214 1.90 0.85 -5.83
N ASP A 215 3.15 1.02 -6.25
CA ASP A 215 3.91 -0.02 -6.95
C ASP A 215 4.11 -1.25 -6.03
N ASN A 216 4.54 -1.03 -4.78
CA ASN A 216 5.06 -2.10 -3.91
C ASN A 216 4.47 -2.15 -2.49
N TYR A 217 3.39 -1.43 -2.19
CA TYR A 217 2.78 -1.50 -0.86
C TYR A 217 2.32 -2.90 -0.49
N ALA A 218 2.52 -3.25 0.78
CA ALA A 218 1.99 -4.44 1.42
C ALA A 218 0.69 -4.14 2.18
N LEU A 219 0.58 -2.95 2.80
CA LEU A 219 -0.58 -2.56 3.59
C LEU A 219 -0.89 -1.05 3.45
N LEU A 220 -2.16 -0.75 3.20
CA LEU A 220 -2.74 0.59 3.24
C LEU A 220 -3.97 0.58 4.16
N SER A 221 -3.91 1.30 5.28
CA SER A 221 -5.05 1.45 6.19
C SER A 221 -5.50 2.91 6.25
N LEU A 222 -6.74 3.16 5.87
CA LEU A 222 -7.39 4.48 5.89
C LEU A 222 -8.74 4.40 6.62
N ARG A 223 -8.83 3.58 7.66
CA ARG A 223 -10.09 3.37 8.40
C ARG A 223 -10.52 4.65 9.10
N HIS A 224 -11.82 4.80 9.32
CA HIS A 224 -12.40 5.94 10.05
C HIS A 224 -11.89 7.31 9.54
N ASN A 225 -11.96 7.51 8.22
CA ASN A 225 -11.67 8.78 7.56
C ASN A 225 -12.96 9.38 6.97
N LYS A 226 -12.83 10.40 6.12
CA LYS A 226 -13.94 11.13 5.49
C LYS A 226 -14.03 10.86 3.98
N ILE A 227 -13.61 9.68 3.55
CA ILE A 227 -13.56 9.33 2.12
C ILE A 227 -14.99 9.21 1.59
N LYS A 228 -15.32 10.01 0.57
CA LYS A 228 -16.68 10.02 -0.02
C LYS A 228 -16.77 9.23 -1.33
N SER A 229 -15.68 9.07 -2.06
CA SER A 229 -15.66 8.34 -3.33
C SER A 229 -14.36 7.57 -3.49
N LEU A 230 -14.43 6.42 -4.15
CA LEU A 230 -13.31 5.50 -4.33
C LEU A 230 -13.05 5.27 -5.83
N PRO A 231 -11.95 5.81 -6.37
CA PRO A 231 -11.49 5.46 -7.71
C PRO A 231 -10.82 4.08 -7.66
N THR A 232 -11.57 3.04 -8.05
CA THR A 232 -11.13 1.64 -7.97
C THR A 232 -9.86 1.33 -8.76
N TYR A 233 -9.61 2.10 -9.83
CA TYR A 233 -8.44 1.93 -10.70
C TYR A 233 -7.11 2.20 -9.98
N ILE A 234 -7.09 3.08 -8.97
CA ILE A 234 -5.86 3.44 -8.23
C ILE A 234 -5.35 2.25 -7.41
N LEU A 235 -6.26 1.46 -6.85
CA LEU A 235 -5.95 0.34 -5.96
C LEU A 235 -6.00 -1.02 -6.67
N THR A 236 -6.21 -1.03 -7.99
CA THR A 236 -6.20 -2.26 -8.78
C THR A 236 -4.75 -2.67 -9.09
N PRO A 237 -4.30 -3.87 -8.70
CA PRO A 237 -2.95 -4.32 -9.00
C PRO A 237 -2.68 -4.38 -10.51
N ASN A 238 -1.50 -3.94 -10.94
CA ASN A 238 -1.07 -4.12 -12.33
C ASN A 238 -0.98 -5.62 -12.65
N ALA A 239 -1.69 -6.06 -13.69
CA ALA A 239 -1.79 -7.47 -14.11
C ALA A 239 -0.45 -8.13 -14.51
N TYR A 240 0.64 -7.34 -14.61
CA TYR A 240 1.97 -7.79 -14.99
C TYR A 240 2.86 -8.18 -13.81
N ASP A 241 2.45 -7.91 -12.57
CA ASP A 241 3.27 -8.19 -11.39
C ASP A 241 3.02 -9.62 -10.86
N LYS A 242 3.50 -10.61 -11.61
CA LYS A 242 3.37 -12.04 -11.27
C LYS A 242 4.34 -12.49 -10.17
N ASN A 243 5.26 -11.64 -9.73
CA ASN A 243 6.38 -12.02 -8.87
C ASN A 243 6.23 -11.60 -7.40
N TYR A 244 5.21 -10.81 -7.04
CA TYR A 244 4.97 -10.44 -5.64
C TYR A 244 3.72 -11.14 -5.10
N VAL A 245 3.93 -12.31 -4.51
CA VAL A 245 2.95 -13.09 -3.70
C VAL A 245 2.82 -12.44 -2.31
N GLY A 246 2.67 -11.11 -2.27
CA GLY A 246 2.27 -10.37 -1.09
C GLY A 246 0.87 -9.86 -1.33
N SER A 247 -0.12 -10.37 -0.59
CA SER A 247 -1.48 -9.85 -0.62
C SER A 247 -1.43 -8.36 -0.31
N LYS A 248 -1.61 -7.48 -1.30
CA LYS A 248 -1.76 -6.05 -1.05
C LYS A 248 -3.01 -5.87 -0.18
N LEU A 249 -2.82 -5.53 1.10
CA LEU A 249 -3.90 -5.41 2.06
C LEU A 249 -4.38 -3.97 2.08
N VAL A 250 -5.68 -3.77 1.87
CA VAL A 250 -6.30 -2.45 1.97
C VAL A 250 -7.43 -2.51 2.99
N LYS A 251 -7.44 -1.53 3.91
CA LYS A 251 -8.48 -1.35 4.92
C LYS A 251 -9.13 0.03 4.79
N LEU A 252 -10.45 0.06 4.65
CA LEU A 252 -11.26 1.27 4.46
C LEU A 252 -12.47 1.35 5.40
N GLY A 253 -12.60 0.42 6.34
CA GLY A 253 -13.72 0.35 7.29
C GLY A 253 -13.96 1.66 8.05
N GLY A 254 -15.22 1.95 8.34
CA GLY A 254 -15.61 3.17 9.05
C GLY A 254 -15.59 4.45 8.22
N ASN A 255 -15.40 4.37 6.90
CA ASN A 255 -15.66 5.49 5.99
C ASN A 255 -17.12 5.49 5.51
N GLU A 256 -17.69 6.67 5.34
CA GLU A 256 -19.04 6.89 4.80
C GLU A 256 -18.97 7.43 3.38
N LEU A 257 -19.13 6.55 2.39
CA LEU A 257 -19.11 6.88 0.98
C LEU A 257 -20.41 7.56 0.53
N HIS A 258 -20.33 8.38 -0.52
CA HIS A 258 -21.50 8.82 -1.26
C HIS A 258 -21.90 7.75 -2.28
N CYS A 259 -22.97 7.01 -1.99
CA CYS A 259 -23.34 5.83 -2.77
C CYS A 259 -24.37 6.17 -3.86
N ASP A 260 -24.13 5.67 -5.07
CA ASP A 260 -24.98 5.83 -6.24
C ASP A 260 -25.28 4.47 -6.91
N CYS A 261 -25.95 4.49 -8.06
CA CYS A 261 -26.22 3.29 -8.84
C CYS A 261 -24.93 2.55 -9.26
N ASN A 262 -23.86 3.28 -9.56
CA ASN A 262 -22.55 2.69 -9.89
C ASN A 262 -21.95 1.96 -8.67
N THR A 263 -22.13 2.54 -7.48
CA THR A 263 -21.69 1.97 -6.21
C THR A 263 -22.37 0.63 -5.96
N ALA A 264 -23.69 0.56 -6.15
CA ALA A 264 -24.48 -0.66 -5.98
C ALA A 264 -24.14 -1.75 -7.03
N LYS A 265 -23.88 -1.36 -8.29
CA LYS A 265 -23.61 -2.30 -9.38
C LYS A 265 -22.17 -2.82 -9.41
N TYR A 266 -21.18 -1.95 -9.17
CA TYR A 266 -19.77 -2.25 -9.45
C TYR A 266 -18.86 -2.10 -8.23
N LEU A 267 -18.95 -0.98 -7.50
CA LEU A 267 -18.06 -0.73 -6.37
C LEU A 267 -18.24 -1.75 -5.25
N LYS A 268 -19.49 -2.16 -4.98
CA LYS A 268 -19.83 -3.23 -4.02
C LYS A 268 -19.02 -4.51 -4.26
N VAL A 269 -18.99 -5.01 -5.50
CA VAL A 269 -18.27 -6.24 -5.85
C VAL A 269 -16.76 -6.04 -5.74
N TRP A 270 -16.27 -4.88 -6.17
CA TRP A 270 -14.86 -4.55 -6.06
C TRP A 270 -14.40 -4.47 -4.59
N LEU A 271 -15.19 -3.84 -3.72
CA LEU A 271 -14.92 -3.76 -2.28
C LEU A 271 -14.80 -5.15 -1.65
N GLN A 272 -15.78 -6.03 -1.89
CA GLN A 272 -15.80 -7.38 -1.31
C GLN A 272 -14.60 -8.26 -1.74
N THR A 273 -14.00 -7.97 -2.90
CA THR A 273 -12.89 -8.76 -3.44
C THR A 273 -11.52 -8.18 -3.11
N ARG A 274 -11.42 -6.88 -2.82
CA ARG A 274 -10.15 -6.17 -2.67
C ARG A 274 -9.90 -5.56 -1.30
N ILE A 275 -10.96 -5.28 -0.54
CA ILE A 275 -10.89 -4.58 0.76
C ILE A 275 -11.17 -5.58 1.87
N LEU A 276 -10.26 -5.63 2.85
CA LEU A 276 -10.30 -6.64 3.92
C LEU A 276 -11.51 -6.45 4.86
N ASP A 277 -11.85 -5.19 5.17
CA ASP A 277 -12.92 -4.75 6.07
C ASP A 277 -14.07 -4.10 5.30
N SER A 278 -14.40 -4.68 4.13
CA SER A 278 -15.46 -4.17 3.23
C SER A 278 -16.84 -4.07 3.89
N ASP A 279 -17.10 -4.88 4.92
CA ASP A 279 -18.35 -4.93 5.70
C ASP A 279 -18.51 -3.78 6.71
N GLU A 280 -17.45 -2.99 6.92
CA GLU A 280 -17.46 -1.80 7.76
C GLU A 280 -17.60 -0.49 6.95
N VAL A 281 -17.65 -0.57 5.61
CA VAL A 281 -17.82 0.61 4.74
C VAL A 281 -19.30 0.95 4.57
N LEU A 282 -19.65 2.20 4.85
CA LEU A 282 -21.04 2.69 4.93
C LEU A 282 -21.36 3.69 3.80
N CYS A 283 -22.64 3.93 3.57
CA CYS A 283 -23.15 4.97 2.69
C CYS A 283 -23.72 6.15 3.49
N GLU A 284 -23.22 7.36 3.27
CA GLU A 284 -23.67 8.60 3.92
C GLU A 284 -25.16 8.91 3.61
N ASN A 285 -25.57 8.71 2.36
CA ASN A 285 -26.90 9.10 1.88
C ASN A 285 -28.03 8.11 2.23
N VAL A 286 -27.71 6.81 2.33
CA VAL A 286 -28.70 5.75 2.60
C VAL A 286 -28.56 5.16 4.01
N LYS A 287 -27.44 5.44 4.70
CA LYS A 287 -27.09 4.89 6.03
C LYS A 287 -27.07 3.37 6.09
N GLU A 288 -26.74 2.73 4.97
CA GLU A 288 -26.58 1.28 4.84
C GLU A 288 -25.13 0.93 4.52
N LYS A 289 -24.74 -0.33 4.75
CA LYS A 289 -23.42 -0.83 4.34
C LYS A 289 -23.36 -0.94 2.83
N VAL A 290 -22.19 -0.63 2.24
CA VAL A 290 -22.02 -0.72 0.78
C VAL A 290 -22.23 -2.15 0.28
N VAL A 291 -21.81 -3.14 1.07
CA VAL A 291 -21.97 -4.57 0.74
C VAL A 291 -23.43 -5.04 0.73
N ASP A 292 -24.33 -4.32 1.39
CA ASP A 292 -25.75 -4.68 1.51
C ASP A 292 -26.63 -3.97 0.45
N LEU A 293 -26.06 -3.04 -0.32
CA LEU A 293 -26.80 -2.30 -1.34
C LEU A 293 -27.44 -3.23 -2.39
N GLU A 294 -28.71 -2.94 -2.68
CA GLU A 294 -29.46 -3.57 -3.77
C GLU A 294 -29.49 -2.66 -5.02
N PRO A 295 -29.03 -3.15 -6.19
CA PRO A 295 -29.06 -2.36 -7.42
C PRO A 295 -30.46 -1.89 -7.83
N SER A 296 -31.52 -2.67 -7.53
CA SER A 296 -32.91 -2.33 -7.83
C SER A 296 -33.40 -1.08 -7.07
N LYS A 297 -32.90 -0.85 -5.86
CA LYS A 297 -33.26 0.30 -5.02
C LYS A 297 -32.43 1.54 -5.36
N MET A 298 -31.18 1.36 -5.77
CA MET A 298 -30.24 2.46 -6.04
C MET A 298 -30.29 2.96 -7.49
N CYS A 299 -30.66 2.10 -8.44
CA CYS A 299 -30.70 2.42 -9.87
C CYS A 299 -32.12 2.75 -10.34
N VAL A 300 -32.74 3.74 -9.70
CA VAL A 300 -34.04 4.26 -10.11
C VAL A 300 -33.81 5.39 -11.11
N TYR A 301 -34.05 5.12 -12.38
CA TYR A 301 -34.02 6.14 -13.42
C TYR A 301 -35.43 6.76 -13.51
N PRO A 302 -35.58 8.09 -13.56
CA PRO A 302 -36.86 8.68 -13.92
C PRO A 302 -37.24 8.16 -15.31
N GLY A 303 -38.47 7.64 -15.47
CA GLY A 303 -38.94 7.11 -16.75
C GLY A 303 -38.74 8.14 -17.85
N ASP A 304 -37.99 7.77 -18.88
CA ASP A 304 -37.65 8.62 -20.01
C ASP A 304 -38.63 8.34 -21.16
N TRP A 305 -38.72 9.25 -22.13
CA TRP A 305 -39.57 9.09 -23.33
C TRP A 305 -39.25 7.81 -24.11
N THR A 306 -38.06 7.25 -23.92
CA THR A 306 -37.62 5.97 -24.45
C THR A 306 -38.43 4.78 -23.93
N ASP A 307 -39.05 4.85 -22.74
CA ASP A 307 -39.97 3.81 -22.26
C ASP A 307 -41.25 3.73 -23.12
N TYR A 308 -41.63 4.83 -23.76
CA TYR A 308 -42.80 4.90 -24.64
C TYR A 308 -42.52 4.46 -26.08
N ILE A 309 -41.26 4.20 -26.44
CA ILE A 309 -40.88 3.80 -27.79
C ILE A 309 -41.55 2.47 -28.18
N TYR A 310 -41.72 1.56 -27.22
CA TYR A 310 -42.39 0.28 -27.46
C TYR A 310 -43.88 0.46 -27.78
N TYR A 311 -44.55 1.44 -27.18
CA TYR A 311 -45.95 1.75 -27.51
C TYR A 311 -46.08 2.40 -28.88
N ILE A 312 -45.14 3.27 -29.26
CA ILE A 312 -45.11 3.90 -30.60
C ILE A 312 -44.86 2.83 -31.67
N ILE A 313 -43.86 1.96 -31.49
CA ILE A 313 -43.59 0.84 -32.39
C ILE A 313 -44.81 -0.07 -32.49
N GLY A 314 -45.46 -0.39 -31.35
CA GLY A 314 -46.70 -1.18 -31.35
C GLY A 314 -47.84 -0.54 -32.15
N ALA A 315 -48.01 0.78 -32.02
CA ALA A 315 -49.00 1.53 -32.79
C ALA A 315 -48.67 1.55 -34.29
N GLU A 316 -47.41 1.75 -34.66
CA GLU A 316 -46.96 1.70 -36.07
C GLU A 316 -47.18 0.32 -36.70
N VAL A 317 -46.86 -0.76 -35.98
CA VAL A 317 -47.11 -2.13 -36.46
C VAL A 317 -48.61 -2.38 -36.65
N LEU A 318 -49.46 -1.90 -35.74
CA LEU A 318 -50.92 -2.01 -35.88
C LEU A 318 -51.46 -1.23 -37.08
N LEU A 319 -50.94 -0.02 -37.32
CA LEU A 319 -51.31 0.79 -38.49
C LEU A 319 -50.86 0.13 -39.79
N LEU A 320 -49.65 -0.42 -39.82
CA LEU A 320 -49.13 -1.16 -40.97
C LEU A 320 -49.99 -2.39 -41.27
N MET A 321 -50.31 -3.19 -40.25
CA MET A 321 -51.20 -4.36 -40.38
C MET A 321 -52.59 -3.95 -40.90
N SER A 322 -53.15 -2.85 -40.39
CA SER A 322 -54.44 -2.32 -40.85
C SER A 322 -54.39 -1.88 -42.32
N LEU A 323 -53.30 -1.24 -42.74
CA LEU A 323 -53.09 -0.81 -44.12
C LEU A 323 -52.94 -2.02 -45.06
N VAL A 324 -52.15 -3.02 -44.69
CA VAL A 324 -52.00 -4.27 -45.45
C VAL A 324 -53.34 -5.00 -45.57
N ALA A 325 -54.11 -5.08 -44.48
CA ALA A 325 -55.44 -5.69 -44.49
C ALA A 325 -56.38 -4.93 -45.43
N LYS A 326 -56.35 -3.60 -45.41
CA LYS A 326 -57.17 -2.76 -46.29
C LYS A 326 -56.80 -2.94 -47.76
N VAL A 327 -55.51 -2.93 -48.08
CA VAL A 327 -55.02 -3.15 -49.45
C VAL A 327 -55.40 -4.55 -49.93
N SER A 328 -55.27 -5.57 -49.08
CA SER A 328 -55.65 -6.94 -49.40
C SER A 328 -57.16 -7.06 -49.65
N TYR A 329 -57.99 -6.40 -48.83
CA TYR A 329 -59.44 -6.34 -49.01
C TYR A 329 -59.82 -5.66 -50.33
N ASP A 330 -59.20 -4.52 -50.63
CA ASP A 330 -59.45 -3.77 -51.86
C ASP A 330 -59.02 -4.53 -53.11
N TYR A 331 -57.88 -5.22 -53.05
CA TYR A 331 -57.43 -6.13 -54.11
C TYR A 331 -58.42 -7.28 -54.33
N TRP A 332 -58.94 -7.88 -53.25
CA TRP A 332 -59.93 -8.95 -53.34
C TRP A 332 -61.23 -8.47 -54.00
N ILE A 333 -61.77 -7.33 -53.56
CA ILE A 333 -62.98 -6.71 -54.16
C ILE A 333 -62.77 -6.39 -55.64
N PHE A 334 -61.62 -5.81 -56.01
CA PHE A 334 -61.30 -5.53 -57.40
C PHE A 334 -61.31 -6.81 -58.24
N LYS A 335 -60.73 -7.90 -57.74
CA LYS A 335 -60.70 -9.19 -58.43
C LYS A 335 -62.07 -9.85 -58.57
N THR A 336 -62.95 -9.71 -57.57
CA THR A 336 -64.28 -10.34 -57.59
C THR A 336 -65.35 -9.52 -58.32
N ALA A 337 -65.29 -8.18 -58.24
CA ALA A 337 -66.35 -7.29 -58.70
C ALA A 337 -65.92 -6.29 -59.78
N GLY A 338 -64.62 -6.16 -60.08
CA GLY A 338 -64.08 -5.28 -61.12
C GLY A 338 -64.06 -3.79 -60.77
N TYR A 339 -64.53 -3.40 -59.58
CA TYR A 339 -64.52 -2.00 -59.15
C TYR A 339 -63.15 -1.59 -58.59
N LEU A 340 -62.63 -0.46 -59.08
CA LEU A 340 -61.41 0.14 -58.56
C LEU A 340 -61.62 0.65 -57.11
N PRO A 341 -60.60 0.54 -56.23
CA PRO A 341 -60.66 1.09 -54.88
C PRO A 341 -60.96 2.59 -54.90
N TRP A 342 -61.67 3.10 -53.90
CA TRP A 342 -62.14 4.50 -53.84
C TRP A 342 -61.06 5.57 -54.15
N PRO A 343 -59.80 5.47 -53.66
CA PRO A 343 -58.76 6.43 -54.00
C PRO A 343 -58.42 6.42 -55.50
N ALA A 344 -58.35 5.24 -56.12
CA ALA A 344 -58.02 5.08 -57.53
C ALA A 344 -59.15 5.57 -58.45
N ASN A 345 -60.41 5.39 -58.04
CA ASN A 345 -61.57 5.90 -58.79
C ASN A 345 -61.70 7.44 -58.73
N LYS A 346 -60.99 8.09 -57.81
CA LYS A 346 -60.98 9.56 -57.62
C LYS A 346 -59.67 10.22 -58.06
N MET A 347 -58.69 9.46 -58.56
CA MET A 347 -57.47 10.05 -59.11
C MET A 347 -57.80 10.85 -60.39
N PRO A 348 -57.33 12.09 -60.52
CA PRO A 348 -57.48 12.85 -61.76
C PRO A 348 -56.76 12.10 -62.88
N LYS A 349 -57.46 11.86 -64.00
CA LYS A 349 -56.87 11.25 -65.19
C LYS A 349 -55.66 12.08 -65.62
N LEU A 350 -54.52 11.42 -65.84
CA LEU A 350 -53.32 12.10 -66.35
C LEU A 350 -53.57 12.50 -67.82
N PRO A 351 -52.90 13.54 -68.34
CA PRO A 351 -53.12 14.03 -69.71
C PRO A 351 -52.94 12.96 -70.80
N CYS A 352 -52.22 11.87 -70.48
CA CYS A 352 -51.95 10.76 -71.40
C CYS A 352 -53.06 9.71 -71.47
N ASP A 353 -54.00 9.68 -70.52
CA ASP A 353 -55.11 8.70 -70.51
C ASP A 353 -56.17 9.00 -71.59
N TRP A 354 -56.13 10.21 -72.16
CA TRP A 354 -57.01 10.63 -73.26
C TRP A 354 -56.63 10.03 -74.63
N LEU A 355 -55.45 9.43 -74.76
CA LEU A 355 -54.95 8.87 -76.03
C LEU A 355 -55.32 7.40 -76.24
N CYS A 356 -55.88 6.72 -75.23
CA CYS A 356 -56.22 5.29 -75.32
C CYS A 356 -57.74 5.01 -75.27
N GLU A 357 -58.59 6.04 -75.28
CA GLU A 357 -60.03 5.90 -75.53
C GLU A 357 -60.32 6.25 -77.01
N THR A 358 -60.08 5.28 -77.91
CA THR A 358 -60.63 5.22 -79.28
C THR A 358 -61.06 3.81 -79.62
#